data_AF-A0A6B2FXR4-F1
#
_entry.id   AF-A0A6B2FXR4-F1
#
_cell.length_a   1.000
_cell.length_b   1.000
_cell.length_c   1.000
_cell.angle_alpha   90.00
_cell.angle_beta   90.00
_cell.angle_gamma   90.00
#
_symmetry.space_group_name_H-M   'P 1'
#
loop_
_entity.id
_entity.type
_entity.pdbx_description
1 polymer ?
#
loop_
_entity_poly.entity_id
_entity_poly.type
_entity_poly.pdbx_seq_one_letter_code
_entity_poly.pdbx_strand_id
1 'polypeptide(L)'
;MYNITRDYNENLKTKHDGDQFPKFDEISHFLLRLAFCKQSNQRQWFVSLEADLLRFKLKNFPTTNMETLLKHSNLNYQKMENNKKNNGDKPESYYKIRFEDVLDLVRSRKVYLESGFAHVSVDLLIPLIVEFFKNNLYKECEKLVSNIHRIEEDDRLLLRLSNIMLIRFLLSMI
;
A
#
# COMPACT_ATOMS: atom_id res chain seq x y z
N MET A 1 -4.18 -6.49 4.91
CA MET A 1 -4.77 -5.36 4.15
C MET A 1 -6.03 -4.82 4.82
N TYR A 2 -7.03 -5.67 5.11
CA TYR A 2 -8.29 -5.29 5.80
C TYR A 2 -8.09 -4.57 7.15
N ASN A 3 -7.11 -4.99 7.95
CA ASN A 3 -6.85 -4.38 9.27
C ASN A 3 -6.10 -3.04 9.20
N ILE A 4 -5.30 -2.83 8.14
CA ILE A 4 -4.52 -1.59 7.91
C ILE A 4 -5.45 -0.45 7.48
N THR A 5 -6.39 -0.74 6.58
CA THR A 5 -7.45 0.21 6.21
C THR A 5 -8.43 0.46 7.35
N ARG A 6 -8.79 -0.56 8.14
CA ARG A 6 -9.68 -0.40 9.30
C ARG A 6 -9.09 0.55 10.36
N ASP A 7 -7.82 0.38 10.72
CA ASP A 7 -7.14 1.24 11.70
C ASP A 7 -6.89 2.65 11.14
N TYR A 8 -6.67 2.79 9.82
CA TYR A 8 -6.64 4.09 9.14
C TYR A 8 -8.00 4.82 9.24
N ASN A 9 -9.09 4.08 9.03
CA ASN A 9 -10.45 4.61 9.03
C ASN A 9 -10.95 5.02 10.42
N GLU A 10 -10.50 4.36 11.50
CA GLU A 10 -10.85 4.76 12.86
C GLU A 10 -10.28 6.12 13.26
N ASN A 11 -9.12 6.50 12.71
CA ASN A 11 -8.44 7.75 13.05
C ASN A 11 -8.87 8.96 12.19
N LEU A 12 -9.60 8.74 11.08
CA LEU A 12 -10.24 9.78 10.27
C LEU A 12 -11.58 10.27 10.84
N LYS A 13 -12.07 9.68 11.94
CA LYS A 13 -13.38 9.98 12.54
C LYS A 13 -13.52 11.40 13.12
N THR A 14 -12.50 12.25 13.04
CA THR A 14 -12.55 13.61 13.58
C THR A 14 -12.58 14.67 12.49
N LYS A 15 -13.53 14.59 11.54
CA LYS A 15 -14.29 15.74 10.97
C LYS A 15 -15.01 15.33 9.68
N HIS A 16 -16.24 15.84 9.58
CA HIS A 16 -17.20 15.84 8.47
C HIS A 16 -18.13 14.63 8.31
N ASP A 17 -19.39 15.00 8.07
CA ASP A 17 -20.58 14.17 7.94
C ASP A 17 -20.44 13.02 6.93
N GLY A 18 -20.99 11.85 7.27
CA GLY A 18 -21.24 10.75 6.35
C GLY A 18 -20.35 9.52 6.57
N ASP A 19 -20.84 8.59 7.38
CA ASP A 19 -20.24 7.28 7.76
C ASP A 19 -20.12 6.26 6.58
N GLN A 20 -20.00 6.77 5.35
CA GLN A 20 -20.10 6.03 4.08
C GLN A 20 -18.81 6.08 3.25
N PHE A 21 -18.00 7.15 3.35
CA PHE A 21 -16.80 7.33 2.53
C PHE A 21 -15.76 6.20 2.66
N PRO A 22 -15.46 5.65 3.86
CA PRO A 22 -14.50 4.55 4.00
C PRO A 22 -14.94 3.26 3.29
N LYS A 23 -16.26 3.01 3.26
CA LYS A 23 -16.85 1.83 2.61
C LYS A 23 -16.78 1.94 1.08
N PHE A 24 -16.96 3.15 0.55
CA PHE A 24 -16.86 3.38 -0.90
C PHE A 24 -15.44 3.24 -1.43
N ASP A 25 -14.42 3.64 -0.66
CA ASP A 25 -13.02 3.42 -1.02
C ASP A 25 -12.70 1.93 -1.13
N GLU A 26 -13.20 1.12 -0.19
CA GLU A 26 -13.02 -0.34 -0.23
C GLU A 26 -13.72 -0.97 -1.43
N ILE A 27 -14.99 -0.61 -1.67
CA ILE A 27 -15.75 -1.15 -2.81
C ILE A 27 -15.09 -0.75 -4.14
N SER A 28 -14.67 0.50 -4.28
CA SER A 28 -14.00 1.01 -5.47
C SER A 28 -12.71 0.24 -5.73
N HIS A 29 -11.92 -0.01 -4.68
CA HIS A 29 -10.69 -0.78 -4.78
C HIS A 29 -10.92 -2.18 -5.35
N PHE A 30 -11.93 -2.91 -4.87
CA PHE A 30 -12.25 -4.25 -5.38
C PHE A 30 -12.84 -4.22 -6.79
N LEU A 31 -13.69 -3.23 -7.09
CA LEU A 31 -14.28 -3.07 -8.41
C LEU A 31 -13.21 -2.78 -9.47
N LEU A 32 -12.27 -1.89 -9.15
CA LEU A 32 -11.17 -1.52 -10.04
C LEU A 32 -10.23 -2.71 -10.30
N ARG A 33 -10.00 -3.58 -9.31
CA ARG A 33 -9.27 -4.84 -9.52
C ARG A 33 -9.95 -5.71 -10.59
N LEU A 34 -11.27 -5.90 -10.48
CA LEU A 34 -12.03 -6.69 -11.46
C LEU A 34 -11.95 -6.11 -12.87
N ALA A 35 -11.93 -4.78 -12.99
CA ALA A 35 -11.83 -4.08 -14.27
C ALA A 35 -10.43 -4.12 -14.88
N PHE A 36 -9.39 -3.82 -14.09
CA PHE A 36 -8.05 -3.51 -14.61
C PHE A 36 -7.04 -4.64 -14.47
N CYS A 37 -7.27 -5.67 -13.64
CA CYS A 37 -6.27 -6.73 -13.50
C CYS A 37 -6.14 -7.62 -14.76
N LYS A 38 -7.10 -7.59 -15.72
CA LYS A 38 -7.15 -8.50 -16.89
C LYS A 38 -5.93 -8.39 -17.82
N GLN A 39 -5.56 -7.18 -18.23
CA GLN A 39 -4.41 -6.95 -19.10
C GLN A 39 -3.17 -6.55 -18.27
N SER A 40 -1.99 -7.04 -18.64
CA SER A 40 -0.73 -6.75 -17.92
C SER A 40 -0.45 -5.25 -17.78
N ASN A 41 -0.63 -4.48 -18.85
CA ASN A 41 -0.37 -3.04 -18.87
C ASN A 41 -1.39 -2.27 -18.01
N GLN A 42 -2.67 -2.66 -18.04
CA GLN A 42 -3.72 -2.06 -17.21
C GLN A 42 -3.51 -2.35 -15.73
N ARG A 43 -3.08 -3.58 -15.41
CA ARG A 43 -2.71 -4.00 -14.06
C ARG A 43 -1.54 -3.19 -13.51
N GLN A 44 -0.48 -3.01 -14.31
CA GLN A 44 0.65 -2.17 -13.91
C GLN A 44 0.24 -0.73 -13.61
N TRP A 45 -0.60 -0.14 -14.48
CA TRP A 45 -1.12 1.21 -14.27
C TRP A 45 -1.97 1.32 -13.00
N PHE A 46 -2.91 0.39 -12.79
CA PHE A 46 -3.77 0.37 -11.60
C PHE A 46 -2.94 0.21 -10.32
N VAL A 47 -1.99 -0.72 -10.30
CA VAL A 47 -1.10 -0.95 -9.16
C VAL A 47 -0.25 0.30 -8.85
N SER A 48 0.22 1.02 -9.87
CA SER A 48 0.93 2.28 -9.68
C SER A 48 0.05 3.36 -9.06
N LEU A 49 -1.15 3.55 -9.60
CA LEU A 49 -2.11 4.56 -9.11
C LEU A 49 -2.48 4.30 -7.65
N GLU A 50 -2.74 3.04 -7.31
CA GLU A 50 -3.09 2.64 -5.95
C GLU A 50 -1.92 2.81 -4.97
N ALA A 51 -0.70 2.52 -5.42
CA ALA A 51 0.52 2.75 -4.64
C ALA A 51 0.75 4.26 -4.37
N ASP A 52 0.47 5.12 -5.37
CA ASP A 52 0.56 6.57 -5.21
C ASP A 52 -0.50 7.11 -4.24
N LEU A 53 -1.73 6.61 -4.33
CA LEU A 53 -2.81 6.93 -3.39
C LEU A 53 -2.43 6.53 -1.96
N LEU A 54 -1.91 5.32 -1.77
CA LEU A 54 -1.43 4.86 -0.46
C LEU A 54 -0.30 5.75 0.06
N ARG A 55 0.67 6.09 -0.80
CA ARG A 55 1.77 6.98 -0.43
C ARG A 55 1.27 8.34 0.03
N PHE A 56 0.29 8.92 -0.66
CA PHE A 56 -0.34 10.17 -0.24
C PHE A 56 -1.05 10.02 1.10
N LYS A 57 -1.85 8.95 1.29
CA LYS A 57 -2.55 8.66 2.55
C LYS A 57 -1.57 8.51 3.73
N LEU A 58 -0.44 7.83 3.53
CA LEU A 58 0.58 7.62 4.57
C LEU A 58 1.37 8.88 4.92
N LYS A 59 1.63 9.77 3.95
CA LYS A 59 2.31 11.05 4.23
C LYS A 59 1.49 11.98 5.11
N ASN A 60 0.17 11.95 4.98
CA ASN A 60 -0.75 12.75 5.78
C ASN A 60 -1.11 12.08 7.11
N PHE A 61 -0.52 10.92 7.43
CA PHE A 61 -0.82 10.15 8.62
C PHE A 61 0.15 10.45 9.77
N PRO A 62 -0.33 10.56 11.02
CA PRO A 62 0.55 10.82 12.16
C PRO A 62 1.51 9.66 12.42
N THR A 63 2.74 9.98 12.82
CA THR A 63 3.83 9.03 13.09
C THR A 63 3.51 8.01 14.17
N THR A 64 2.68 8.37 15.17
CA THR A 64 2.20 7.48 16.23
C THR A 64 1.48 6.24 15.70
N ASN A 65 0.81 6.36 14.55
CA ASN A 65 0.03 5.28 13.98
C ASN A 65 0.84 4.45 12.98
N MET A 66 2.03 4.91 12.56
CA MET A 66 2.90 4.07 11.74
C MET A 66 3.36 2.83 12.50
N GLU A 67 3.56 2.94 13.80
CA GLU A 67 3.90 1.81 14.66
C GLU A 67 2.78 0.77 14.72
N THR A 68 1.51 1.20 14.78
CA THR A 68 0.37 0.26 14.76
C THR A 68 0.23 -0.39 13.38
N LEU A 69 0.48 0.35 12.29
CA LEU A 69 0.49 -0.22 10.94
C LEU A 69 1.60 -1.26 10.77
N LEU A 70 2.77 -1.01 11.33
CA LEU A 70 3.87 -1.98 11.29
C LEU A 70 3.54 -3.26 12.06
N LYS A 71 2.87 -3.19 13.22
CA LYS A 71 2.43 -4.38 13.97
C LYS A 71 1.53 -5.30 13.14
N HIS A 72 0.72 -4.72 12.25
CA HIS A 72 -0.19 -5.45 11.38
C HIS A 72 0.45 -5.88 10.05
N SER A 73 1.61 -5.32 9.71
CA SER A 73 2.42 -5.83 8.62
C SER A 73 3.16 -7.06 9.12
N ASN A 74 3.21 -8.14 8.33
CA ASN A 74 3.97 -9.36 8.67
C ASN A 74 5.50 -9.14 8.59
N LEU A 75 5.97 -7.92 8.86
CA LEU A 75 7.37 -7.55 8.86
C LEU A 75 7.91 -7.81 10.27
N ASN A 76 9.00 -8.56 10.35
CA ASN A 76 9.75 -8.67 11.59
C ASN A 76 10.55 -7.38 11.77
N TYR A 77 10.05 -6.46 12.59
CA TYR A 77 10.72 -5.20 12.91
C TYR A 77 10.90 -5.05 14.42
N GLN A 78 11.98 -4.39 14.80
CA GLN A 78 12.25 -4.00 16.17
C GLN A 78 12.55 -2.49 16.19
N LYS A 79 11.71 -1.71 16.88
CA LYS A 79 11.97 -0.29 17.11
C LYS A 79 13.13 -0.17 18.10
N MET A 80 14.11 0.63 17.76
CA MET A 80 15.28 0.93 18.57
C MET A 80 15.43 2.45 18.66
N GLU A 81 15.72 2.93 19.86
CA GLU A 81 15.97 4.36 20.10
C GLU A 81 17.45 4.55 20.37
N ASN A 82 18.07 5.50 19.65
CA ASN A 82 19.48 5.82 19.87
C ASN A 82 19.59 6.74 21.07
N ASN A 83 19.96 6.18 22.22
CA ASN A 83 20.30 6.96 23.41
C ASN A 83 21.68 7.64 23.33
N LYS A 84 22.35 7.60 22.16
CA LYS A 84 23.62 8.30 21.93
C LYS A 84 23.36 9.80 21.82
N LYS A 85 23.26 10.45 23.00
CA LYS A 85 23.28 11.89 23.20
C LYS A 85 24.62 12.46 22.75
N ASN A 86 24.76 12.76 21.46
CA ASN A 86 25.78 13.67 20.98
C ASN A 86 25.05 14.97 20.58
N ASN A 87 25.21 15.99 21.41
CA ASN A 87 24.93 17.41 21.19
C ASN A 87 23.78 17.78 20.22
N GLY A 88 22.58 18.01 20.78
CA GLY A 88 21.57 18.90 20.18
C GLY A 88 20.57 18.28 19.20
N ASP A 89 20.84 17.10 18.64
CA ASP A 89 19.92 16.46 17.70
C ASP A 89 18.85 15.62 18.41
N LYS A 90 17.61 15.68 17.87
CA LYS A 90 16.47 14.92 18.38
C LYS A 90 16.79 13.42 18.38
N PRO A 91 16.28 12.63 19.34
CA PRO A 91 16.47 11.18 19.33
C PRO A 91 15.87 10.60 18.04
N GLU A 92 16.73 10.18 17.11
CA GLU A 92 16.29 9.48 15.91
C GLU A 92 15.89 8.05 16.29
N SER A 93 14.61 7.76 16.17
CA SER A 93 14.08 6.39 16.24
C SER A 93 14.40 5.67 14.94
N TYR A 94 14.96 4.47 15.03
CA TYR A 94 15.24 3.62 13.88
C TYR A 94 14.59 2.25 14.05
N TYR A 95 14.28 1.64 12.93
CA TYR A 95 13.68 0.32 12.85
C TYR A 95 14.71 -0.68 12.36
N LYS A 96 14.95 -1.71 13.15
CA LYS A 96 15.77 -2.85 12.77
C LYS A 96 14.88 -3.87 12.06
N ILE A 97 15.18 -4.14 10.79
CA ILE A 97 14.42 -5.06 9.92
C ILE A 97 15.41 -6.06 9.32
N ARG A 98 14.98 -7.28 9.01
CA ARG A 98 15.84 -8.21 8.26
C ARG A 98 16.16 -7.65 6.88
N PHE A 99 17.40 -7.83 6.42
CA PHE A 99 17.82 -7.24 5.15
C PHE A 99 17.10 -7.84 3.92
N GLU A 100 16.62 -9.09 4.01
CA GLU A 100 15.87 -9.73 2.92
C GLU A 100 14.53 -9.04 2.63
N ASP A 101 13.95 -8.44 3.66
CA ASP A 101 12.68 -7.71 3.57
C ASP A 101 12.89 -6.29 2.99
N VAL A 102 14.13 -5.79 2.89
CA VAL A 102 14.44 -4.41 2.45
C VAL A 102 15.51 -4.34 1.36
N LEU A 103 15.53 -5.33 0.45
CA LEU A 103 16.57 -5.47 -0.57
C LEU A 103 16.76 -4.23 -1.47
N ASP A 104 15.69 -3.49 -1.79
CA ASP A 104 15.80 -2.28 -2.62
C ASP A 104 16.55 -1.14 -1.93
N LEU A 105 16.38 -1.00 -0.61
CA LEU A 105 17.11 -0.03 0.19
C LEU A 105 18.58 -0.43 0.36
N VAL A 106 18.83 -1.73 0.49
CA VAL A 106 20.19 -2.31 0.53
C VAL A 106 20.91 -2.09 -0.78
N ARG A 107 20.26 -2.42 -1.90
CA ARG A 107 20.79 -2.26 -3.26
C ARG A 107 21.17 -0.81 -3.55
N SER A 108 20.37 0.14 -3.07
CA SER A 108 20.62 1.57 -3.24
C SER A 108 21.57 2.17 -2.18
N ARG A 109 22.13 1.35 -1.27
CA ARG A 109 23.02 1.76 -0.17
C ARG A 109 22.45 2.87 0.70
N LYS A 110 21.12 2.88 0.89
CA LYS A 110 20.40 3.90 1.69
C LYS A 110 20.25 3.53 3.17
N VAL A 111 20.57 2.29 3.54
CA VAL A 111 20.40 1.75 4.90
C VAL A 111 21.71 1.20 5.41
N TYR A 112 21.90 1.28 6.73
CA TYR A 112 23.04 0.68 7.41
C TYR A 112 22.76 -0.80 7.69
N LEU A 113 23.72 -1.66 7.38
CA LEU A 113 23.60 -3.11 7.56
C LEU A 113 24.58 -3.60 8.62
N GLU A 114 24.09 -4.40 9.56
CA GLU A 114 24.89 -5.02 10.59
C GLU A 114 24.31 -6.38 10.96
N SER A 115 25.17 -7.42 10.96
CA SER A 115 24.81 -8.77 11.42
C SER A 115 23.52 -9.36 10.80
N GLY A 116 23.28 -9.10 9.50
CA GLY A 116 22.07 -9.58 8.81
C GLY A 116 20.82 -8.71 9.01
N PHE A 117 20.95 -7.53 9.61
CA PHE A 117 19.85 -6.60 9.81
C PHE A 117 20.13 -5.25 9.18
N ALA A 118 19.09 -4.64 8.62
CA ALA A 118 19.07 -3.29 8.11
C ALA A 118 18.47 -2.34 9.15
N HIS A 119 19.13 -1.21 9.34
CA HIS A 119 18.67 -0.11 10.19
C HIS A 119 18.02 0.94 9.29
N VAL A 120 16.71 1.14 9.49
CA VAL A 120 15.85 1.96 8.63
C VAL A 120 15.30 3.14 9.44
N SER A 121 15.53 4.36 8.96
CA SER A 121 14.96 5.57 9.55
C SER A 121 13.46 5.70 9.27
N VAL A 122 12.74 6.48 10.09
CA VAL A 122 11.28 6.73 9.93
C VAL A 122 10.93 7.21 8.52
N ASP A 123 11.77 8.05 7.90
CA ASP A 123 11.52 8.61 6.56
C ASP A 123 11.50 7.55 5.45
N LEU A 124 12.22 6.45 5.64
CA LEU A 124 12.32 5.35 4.68
C LEU A 124 11.23 4.29 4.87
N LEU A 125 10.40 4.43 5.89
CA LEU A 125 9.34 3.48 6.21
C LEU A 125 8.17 3.56 5.21
N ILE A 126 7.77 4.77 4.82
CA ILE A 126 6.66 4.97 3.87
C ILE A 126 6.99 4.33 2.50
N PRO A 127 8.14 4.63 1.86
CA PRO A 127 8.52 3.97 0.61
C PRO A 127 8.55 2.44 0.74
N LEU A 128 9.02 1.93 1.88
CA LEU A 128 9.08 0.49 2.12
C LEU A 128 7.68 -0.16 2.16
N ILE A 129 6.75 0.41 2.94
CA ILE A 129 5.38 -0.08 3.05
C ILE A 129 4.68 -0.02 1.68
N VAL A 130 4.89 1.07 0.93
CA VAL A 130 4.30 1.24 -0.41
C VAL A 130 4.81 0.17 -1.38
N GLU A 131 6.09 -0.17 -1.34
CA GLU A 131 6.64 -1.22 -2.20
C GLU A 131 6.12 -2.62 -1.82
N PHE A 132 6.05 -2.93 -0.52
CA PHE A 132 5.41 -4.15 -0.04
C PHE A 132 3.95 -4.27 -0.49
N PHE A 133 3.21 -3.18 -0.35
CA PHE A 133 1.83 -3.10 -0.79
C PHE A 133 1.70 -3.35 -2.29
N LYS A 134 2.52 -2.68 -3.10
CA LYS A 134 2.55 -2.80 -4.54
C LYS A 134 2.78 -4.24 -4.98
N ASN A 135 3.78 -4.91 -4.39
CA ASN A 135 4.11 -6.30 -4.69
C ASN A 135 3.01 -7.26 -4.28
N ASN A 136 2.37 -7.03 -3.12
CA ASN A 136 1.25 -7.84 -2.68
C ASN A 136 0.02 -7.64 -3.57
N LEU A 137 -0.33 -6.40 -3.90
CA LEU A 137 -1.44 -6.05 -4.78
C LEU A 137 -1.29 -6.67 -6.16
N TYR A 138 -0.06 -6.65 -6.71
CA TYR A 138 0.25 -7.27 -7.98
C TYR A 138 -0.02 -8.78 -7.95
N LYS A 139 0.50 -9.49 -6.93
CA LYS A 139 0.25 -10.93 -6.74
C LYS A 139 -1.24 -11.27 -6.59
N GLU A 140 -1.98 -10.45 -5.86
CA GLU A 140 -3.42 -10.64 -5.69
C GLU A 140 -4.18 -10.42 -7.01
N CYS A 141 -3.79 -9.42 -7.81
CA CYS A 141 -4.33 -9.25 -9.17
C CYS A 141 -4.04 -10.48 -10.07
N GLU A 142 -2.84 -11.06 -10.00
CA GLU A 142 -2.50 -12.25 -10.80
C GLU A 142 -3.35 -13.47 -10.42
N LYS A 143 -3.54 -13.70 -9.12
CA LYS A 143 -4.47 -14.73 -8.62
C LYS A 143 -5.90 -14.49 -9.08
N LEU A 144 -6.33 -13.23 -9.09
CA LEU A 144 -7.67 -12.86 -9.55
C LEU A 144 -7.85 -13.13 -11.04
N VAL A 145 -6.84 -12.85 -11.87
CA VAL A 145 -6.88 -13.19 -13.31
C VAL A 145 -6.98 -14.69 -13.52
N SER A 146 -6.23 -15.50 -12.78
CA SER A 146 -6.32 -16.97 -12.88
C SER A 146 -7.74 -17.48 -12.60
N ASN A 147 -8.49 -16.79 -11.72
CA ASN A 147 -9.84 -17.16 -11.35
C ASN A 147 -10.94 -16.36 -12.10
N ILE A 148 -10.57 -15.48 -13.04
CA ILE A 148 -11.50 -14.52 -13.68
C ILE A 148 -12.58 -15.24 -14.48
N HIS A 149 -12.26 -16.38 -15.11
CA HIS A 149 -13.19 -17.13 -15.94
C HIS A 149 -14.42 -17.61 -15.17
N ARG A 150 -14.30 -17.89 -13.86
CA ARG A 150 -15.43 -18.26 -12.99
C ARG A 150 -16.30 -17.07 -12.58
N ILE A 151 -15.78 -15.85 -12.73
CA ILE A 151 -16.46 -14.60 -12.36
C ILE A 151 -17.18 -13.99 -13.56
N GLU A 152 -16.66 -14.21 -14.78
CA GLU A 152 -17.26 -13.75 -16.04
C GLU A 152 -18.58 -14.46 -16.39
N GLU A 153 -18.91 -15.57 -15.72
CA GLU A 153 -20.20 -16.25 -15.88
C GLU A 153 -21.39 -15.42 -15.32
N ASP A 154 -21.15 -14.38 -14.52
CA ASP A 154 -22.21 -13.51 -13.98
C ASP A 154 -22.41 -12.26 -14.87
N ASP A 155 -23.48 -12.27 -15.67
CA ASP A 155 -23.86 -11.22 -16.62
C ASP A 155 -23.94 -9.81 -16.00
N ARG A 156 -24.22 -9.72 -14.70
CA ARG A 156 -24.32 -8.45 -13.96
C ARG A 156 -22.96 -7.75 -13.85
N LEU A 157 -21.87 -8.52 -13.81
CA LEU A 157 -20.51 -8.00 -13.75
C LEU A 157 -20.02 -7.63 -15.16
N LEU A 158 -20.36 -8.42 -16.18
CA LEU A 158 -20.03 -8.14 -17.58
C LEU A 158 -20.56 -6.76 -18.04
N LEU A 159 -21.82 -6.43 -17.74
CA LEU A 159 -22.42 -5.14 -18.12
C LEU A 159 -21.78 -3.94 -17.39
N ARG A 160 -21.29 -4.13 -16.16
CA ARG A 160 -20.64 -3.06 -15.38
C ARG A 160 -19.18 -2.87 -15.79
N LEU A 161 -18.47 -3.95 -16.08
CA LEU A 161 -17.09 -3.93 -16.55
C LEU A 161 -16.98 -3.35 -17.96
N SER A 162 -17.91 -3.71 -18.86
CA SER A 162 -17.95 -3.17 -20.22
C SER A 162 -18.14 -1.64 -20.20
N ASN A 163 -19.05 -1.12 -19.36
CA ASN A 163 -19.28 0.32 -19.23
C ASN A 163 -18.04 1.10 -18.75
N ILE A 164 -17.27 0.55 -17.80
CA ILE A 164 -16.03 1.18 -17.31
C ILE A 164 -14.94 1.15 -18.40
N MET A 165 -14.83 0.06 -19.16
CA MET A 165 -13.92 -0.02 -20.30
C MET A 165 -14.32 0.90 -21.46
N LEU A 166 -15.62 1.12 -21.67
CA LEU A 166 -16.16 2.01 -22.70
C LEU A 166 -15.85 3.48 -22.41
N ILE A 167 -15.96 3.89 -21.14
CA ILE A 167 -15.56 5.24 -20.69
C ILE A 167 -14.04 5.46 -20.91
N ARG A 168 -13.21 4.44 -20.69
CA ARG A 168 -11.77 4.50 -20.98
C ARG A 168 -11.46 4.58 -22.49
N PHE A 169 -12.21 3.86 -23.33
CA PHE A 169 -12.05 3.92 -24.78
C PHE A 169 -12.37 5.31 -25.34
N LEU A 170 -13.44 5.94 -24.82
CA LEU A 170 -13.82 7.31 -25.18
C LEU A 170 -12.81 8.37 -24.68
N LEU A 171 -12.22 8.18 -23.51
CA LEU A 171 -11.18 9.07 -22.99
C LEU A 171 -9.81 8.93 -23.68
N SER A 172 -9.54 7.81 -24.36
CA SER A 172 -8.29 7.63 -25.13
C SER A 172 -8.36 8.10 -26.58
N MET A 173 -9.54 8.53 -27.05
CA MET A 173 -9.77 9.05 -28.41
C MET A 173 -9.90 10.58 -28.47
N ILE A 174 -9.63 11.27 -27.37
CA ILE A 174 -9.50 12.73 -27.24
C ILE A 174 -8.07 13.01 -26.81
#